data_AF-A0A2G5CFA2-F1
#
_entry.id   AF-A0A2G5CFA2-F1
#
_cell.length_a   1.000
_cell.length_b   1.000
_cell.length_c   1.000
_cell.angle_alpha   90.00
_cell.angle_beta   90.00
_cell.angle_gamma   90.00
#
_symmetry.space_group_name_H-M   'P 1'
#
loop_
_entity.id
_entity.type
_entity.pdbx_description
1 polymer ?
#
loop_
_entity_poly.entity_id
_entity_poly.type
_entity_poly.pdbx_seq_one_letter_code
_entity_poly.pdbx_strand_id
1 'polypeptide(L)'
;MAGGRGKGLGSSTTKKVSTSRSSKAGLQFPVGRISRFLKAGKYAQRVGAGAPVYLASVLEYLTAEVLELAGNAARDNKKTRVVPRHIQLAVRNDKS
;
A
#
# COMPACT_ATOMS: atom_id res chain seq x y z
N MET A 1 -4.12 -10.80 -50.41
CA MET A 1 -5.56 -10.63 -50.14
C MET A 1 -5.95 -11.55 -49.00
N ALA A 2 -6.85 -11.04 -48.14
CA ALA A 2 -7.79 -11.74 -47.25
C ALA A 2 -7.33 -12.35 -45.91
N GLY A 3 -8.10 -11.99 -44.87
CA GLY A 3 -8.25 -12.71 -43.59
C GLY A 3 -7.88 -11.87 -42.36
N GLY A 4 -8.58 -10.80 -41.98
CA GLY A 4 -9.96 -10.83 -41.51
C GLY A 4 -9.99 -10.85 -39.98
N ARG A 5 -9.96 -9.68 -39.32
CA ARG A 5 -10.27 -9.55 -37.89
C ARG A 5 -11.49 -8.65 -37.75
N GLY A 6 -12.61 -9.31 -37.46
CA GLY A 6 -13.93 -8.73 -37.41
C GLY A 6 -14.02 -7.54 -36.46
N LYS A 7 -14.66 -6.48 -36.97
CA LYS A 7 -15.30 -5.43 -36.19
C LYS A 7 -16.29 -6.08 -35.20
N GLY A 8 -15.92 -6.12 -33.92
CA GLY A 8 -16.88 -6.10 -32.82
C GLY A 8 -17.33 -4.66 -32.63
N LEU A 9 -18.52 -4.36 -33.13
CA LEU A 9 -19.25 -3.10 -32.93
C LEU A 9 -19.44 -2.82 -31.43
N GLY A 10 -19.49 -1.53 -31.10
CA GLY A 10 -19.39 -1.01 -29.75
C GLY A 10 -20.36 -1.62 -28.74
N SER A 11 -19.83 -1.86 -27.54
CA SER A 11 -20.52 -1.40 -26.34
C SER A 11 -19.72 -0.21 -25.83
N SER A 12 -20.26 0.98 -25.98
CA SER A 12 -19.92 2.12 -25.13
C SER A 12 -20.43 1.82 -23.72
N THR A 13 -19.88 0.78 -23.09
CA THR A 13 -20.03 0.57 -21.66
C THR A 13 -19.33 1.78 -21.06
N THR A 14 -20.09 2.70 -20.46
CA THR A 14 -19.58 3.75 -19.59
C THR A 14 -18.44 3.12 -18.77
N LYS A 15 -17.20 3.52 -19.05
CA LYS A 15 -16.01 2.95 -18.38
C LYS A 15 -16.23 3.18 -16.89
N LYS A 16 -16.66 2.13 -16.18
CA LYS A 16 -16.91 2.19 -14.76
C LYS A 16 -15.60 2.61 -14.12
N VAL A 17 -15.61 3.73 -13.40
CA VAL A 17 -14.42 4.27 -12.74
C VAL A 17 -13.78 3.13 -11.95
N SER A 18 -12.56 2.75 -12.34
CA SER A 18 -11.91 1.59 -11.74
C SER A 18 -11.49 1.93 -10.33
N THR A 19 -12.20 1.41 -9.33
CA THR A 19 -11.80 1.55 -7.92
C THR A 19 -10.50 0.79 -7.69
N SER A 20 -9.51 1.47 -7.11
CA SER A 20 -8.22 0.85 -6.80
C SER A 20 -8.38 -0.27 -5.76
N ARG A 21 -7.47 -1.25 -5.77
CA ARG A 21 -7.46 -2.31 -4.74
C ARG A 21 -7.24 -1.77 -3.33
N SER A 22 -6.44 -0.71 -3.19
CA SER A 22 -6.24 -0.01 -1.92
C SER A 22 -7.53 0.60 -1.40
N SER A 23 -8.24 1.35 -2.26
CA SER A 23 -9.53 1.97 -1.90
C SER A 23 -10.60 0.92 -1.56
N LYS A 24 -10.64 -0.21 -2.27
CA LYS A 24 -11.55 -1.33 -1.93
C LYS A 24 -11.21 -2.00 -0.60
N ALA A 25 -9.95 -1.99 -0.19
CA ALA A 25 -9.48 -2.58 1.06
C ALA A 25 -9.46 -1.58 2.23
N GLY A 26 -9.76 -0.30 1.99
CA GLY A 26 -9.69 0.75 3.02
C GLY A 26 -8.26 1.11 3.45
N LEU A 27 -7.26 0.87 2.61
CA LEU A 27 -5.84 1.09 2.93
C LEU A 27 -5.28 2.32 2.21
N GLN A 28 -4.44 3.09 2.90
CA GLN A 28 -3.62 4.15 2.30
C GLN A 28 -2.44 3.57 1.50
N PHE A 29 -1.90 2.43 1.95
CA PHE A 29 -0.75 1.78 1.33
C PHE A 29 -1.13 1.16 -0.03
N PRO A 30 -0.20 1.17 -1.01
CA PRO A 30 -0.49 0.77 -2.38
C PRO A 30 -0.49 -0.76 -2.56
N VAL A 31 -1.64 -1.41 -2.34
CA VAL A 31 -1.86 -2.87 -2.55
C VAL A 31 -1.41 -3.31 -3.95
N GLY A 32 -1.65 -2.49 -4.96
CA GLY A 32 -1.24 -2.75 -6.34
C GLY A 32 0.28 -2.87 -6.51
N ARG A 33 1.02 -1.98 -5.86
CA ARG A 33 2.48 -1.92 -5.92
C ARG A 33 3.11 -3.07 -5.13
N ILE A 34 2.56 -3.37 -3.95
CA ILE A 34 2.99 -4.51 -3.12
C ILE A 34 2.80 -5.83 -3.87
N SER A 35 1.64 -6.00 -4.53
CA SER A 35 1.39 -7.17 -5.38
C SER A 35 2.41 -7.33 -6.51
N ARG A 36 2.85 -6.22 -7.13
CA ARG A 36 3.90 -6.24 -8.14
C ARG A 36 5.25 -6.66 -7.55
N PHE A 37 5.61 -6.11 -6.39
CA PHE A 37 6.87 -6.43 -5.71
C PHE A 37 6.93 -7.88 -5.23
N LEU A 38 5.82 -8.44 -4.71
CA LEU A 38 5.75 -9.86 -4.35
C LEU A 38 6.02 -10.79 -5.54
N LYS A 39 5.51 -10.44 -6.74
CA LYS A 39 5.77 -11.21 -7.97
C LYS A 39 7.21 -11.03 -8.46
N ALA A 40 7.72 -9.79 -8.44
CA ALA A 40 9.08 -9.48 -8.88
C ALA A 40 10.15 -10.14 -7.99
N GLY A 41 9.89 -10.24 -6.68
CA GLY A 41 10.78 -10.90 -5.72
C GLY A 41 10.81 -12.43 -5.83
N LYS A 42 9.93 -13.04 -6.64
CA LYS A 42 9.89 -14.50 -6.88
C LYS A 42 9.81 -15.34 -5.59
N TYR A 43 9.18 -14.83 -4.53
CA TYR A 43 9.05 -15.54 -3.24
C TYR A 43 8.24 -16.84 -3.33
N ALA A 44 7.35 -16.94 -4.32
CA ALA A 44 6.58 -18.14 -4.62
C ALA A 44 6.18 -18.16 -6.11
N GLN A 45 5.87 -19.34 -6.63
CA GLN A 45 5.37 -19.51 -8.02
C GLN A 45 4.05 -18.77 -8.27
N ARG A 46 3.19 -18.69 -7.25
CA ARG A 46 1.90 -17.99 -7.29
C ARG A 46 1.75 -17.13 -6.03
N VAL A 47 1.15 -15.97 -6.19
CA VAL A 47 0.80 -15.06 -5.09
C VAL A 47 -0.71 -14.97 -5.00
N GLY A 48 -1.27 -15.37 -3.85
CA GLY A 48 -2.72 -15.31 -3.60
C GLY A 48 -3.25 -13.87 -3.64
N ALA A 49 -4.53 -13.71 -3.98
CA ALA A 49 -5.14 -12.38 -4.14
C ALA A 49 -5.15 -11.56 -2.84
N GLY A 50 -5.28 -12.22 -1.68
CA GLY A 50 -5.29 -11.59 -0.36
C GLY A 50 -3.89 -11.25 0.20
N ALA A 51 -2.83 -11.94 -0.25
CA ALA A 51 -1.46 -11.72 0.23
C ALA A 51 -1.00 -10.25 0.16
N PRO A 52 -1.15 -9.53 -0.97
CA PRO A 52 -0.77 -8.12 -1.03
C PRO A 52 -1.66 -7.18 -0.22
N VAL A 53 -2.90 -7.59 0.10
CA VAL A 53 -3.79 -6.81 0.97
C VAL A 53 -3.31 -6.92 2.41
N TYR A 54 -3.07 -8.16 2.87
CA TYR A 54 -2.59 -8.43 4.22
C TYR A 54 -1.22 -7.79 4.48
N LEU A 55 -0.28 -7.93 3.54
CA LEU A 55 1.02 -7.30 3.70
C LEU A 55 0.92 -5.76 3.69
N ALA A 56 0.03 -5.19 2.87
CA ALA A 56 -0.21 -3.75 2.89
C ALA A 56 -0.77 -3.28 4.23
N SER A 57 -1.74 -3.99 4.80
CA SER A 57 -2.35 -3.62 6.09
C SER A 57 -1.34 -3.73 7.23
N VAL A 58 -0.49 -4.76 7.26
CA VAL A 58 0.56 -4.88 8.30
C VAL A 58 1.58 -3.76 8.19
N LEU A 59 2.05 -3.45 6.97
CA LEU A 59 3.00 -2.35 6.77
C LEU A 59 2.40 -0.98 7.12
N GLU A 60 1.13 -0.76 6.80
CA GLU A 60 0.41 0.47 7.14
C GLU A 60 0.24 0.61 8.64
N TYR A 61 -0.16 -0.46 9.32
CA TYR A 61 -0.31 -0.49 10.78
C TYR A 61 1.02 -0.17 11.49
N LEU A 62 2.10 -0.87 11.15
CA LEU A 62 3.40 -0.64 11.76
C LEU A 62 3.92 0.78 11.47
N THR A 63 3.66 1.31 10.27
CA THR A 63 4.05 2.69 9.94
C THR A 63 3.25 3.70 10.76
N ALA A 64 1.94 3.47 10.94
CA ALA A 64 1.09 4.35 11.73
C ALA A 64 1.55 4.39 13.19
N GLU A 65 1.82 3.22 13.80
CA GLU A 65 2.28 3.10 15.19
C GLU A 65 3.59 3.88 15.41
N VAL A 66 4.60 3.65 14.56
CA VAL A 66 5.89 4.34 14.67
C VAL A 66 5.74 5.84 14.46
N LEU A 67 4.89 6.27 13.52
CA LEU A 67 4.66 7.70 13.27
C LEU A 67 3.87 8.38 14.37
N GLU A 68 2.95 7.69 15.03
CA GLU A 68 2.22 8.20 16.19
C GLU A 68 3.18 8.49 17.35
N LEU A 69 3.99 7.50 17.73
CA LEU A 69 4.98 7.64 18.79
C LEU A 69 6.05 8.68 18.45
N ALA A 70 6.57 8.68 17.22
CA ALA A 70 7.55 9.66 16.78
C ALA A 70 6.96 11.07 16.66
N GLY A 71 5.67 11.17 16.31
CA GLY A 71 4.91 12.43 16.29
C GLY A 71 4.75 13.01 17.69
N ASN A 72 4.45 12.18 18.68
CA ASN A 72 4.37 12.58 20.08
C ASN A 72 5.74 13.06 20.59
N ALA A 73 6.82 12.30 20.33
CA ALA A 73 8.18 12.72 20.68
C ALA A 73 8.60 14.04 20.00
N ALA A 74 8.13 14.31 18.77
CA ALA A 74 8.36 15.58 18.11
C ALA A 74 7.63 16.74 18.80
N ARG A 75 6.36 16.52 19.17
CA ARG A 75 5.53 17.50 19.89
C ARG A 75 6.12 17.85 21.26
N ASP A 76 6.59 16.85 22.01
CA ASP A 76 7.22 17.04 23.33
C ASP A 76 8.51 17.89 23.21
N ASN A 77 9.24 17.70 22.11
CA ASN A 77 10.42 18.51 21.78
C ASN A 77 10.07 19.87 21.13
N LYS A 78 8.79 20.26 21.11
CA LYS A 78 8.28 21.51 20.51
C LYS A 78 8.66 21.65 19.03
N LYS A 79 8.67 20.53 18.29
CA LYS A 79 8.95 20.49 16.85
C LYS A 79 7.71 20.07 16.07
N THR A 80 7.50 20.67 14.91
CA THR A 80 6.41 20.32 13.98
C THR A 80 6.81 19.24 12.97
N ARG A 81 8.10 18.93 12.84
CA ARG A 81 8.65 17.94 11.91
C ARG A 81 9.29 16.78 12.66
N VAL A 82 8.95 15.56 12.26
CA VAL A 82 9.62 14.33 12.71
C VAL A 82 11.03 14.28 12.12
N VAL A 83 12.03 14.02 12.97
CA VAL A 83 13.44 13.85 12.58
C VAL A 83 13.95 12.49 13.10
N PRO A 84 15.12 11.99 12.63
CA PRO A 84 15.60 10.66 13.03
C PRO A 84 15.65 10.41 14.53
N ARG A 85 15.96 11.43 15.35
CA ARG A 85 15.95 11.32 16.82
C ARG A 85 14.57 10.96 17.39
N HIS A 86 13.48 11.50 16.84
CA HIS A 86 12.13 11.20 17.31
C HIS A 86 11.74 9.75 17.02
N ILE A 87 12.15 9.24 15.84
CA ILE A 87 11.95 7.82 15.47
C ILE A 87 12.76 6.92 16.41
N GLN A 88 14.01 7.28 16.70
CA GLN A 88 14.85 6.52 17.64
C GLN A 88 14.24 6.46 19.04
N LEU A 89 13.69 7.57 19.54
CA LEU A 89 13.02 7.62 20.84
C LEU A 89 11.76 6.75 20.85
N ALA A 90 10.95 6.82 19.79
CA ALA A 90 9.75 5.99 19.63
C ALA A 90 10.10 4.50 19.70
N VAL A 91 11.05 4.05 18.88
CA VAL A 91 11.42 2.62 18.77
C VAL A 91 12.08 2.08 20.04
N ARG A 92 12.85 2.91 20.77
CA ARG A 92 13.56 2.45 21.98
C ARG A 92 12.70 2.43 23.24
N ASN A 93 11.72 3.31 23.31
CA ASN A 93 10.91 3.50 24.52
C ASN A 93 9.58 2.78 24.44
N ASP A 94 9.19 2.31 23.26
CA ASP A 94 8.07 1.39 23.10
C ASP A 94 8.40 0.04 23.73
N LYS A 95 7.44 -0.52 24.48
CA LYS A 95 7.59 -1.78 25.23
C LYS A 95 6.86 -2.96 24.57
N SER A 96 6.17 -2.68 23.47
CA SER A 96 5.36 -3.63 22.69
C SER A 96 6.17 -4.79 22.14
#